data_AF-A0A7W3LN53-F1
#
_entry.id   AF-A0A7W3LN53-F1
#
_cell.length_a   1.000
_cell.length_b   1.000
_cell.length_c   1.000
_cell.angle_alpha   90.00
_cell.angle_beta   90.00
_cell.angle_gamma   90.00
#
_symmetry.space_group_name_H-M   'P 1'
#
loop_
_entity.id
_entity.type
_entity.pdbx_description
1 polymer ?
#
loop_
_entity_poly.entity_id
_entity_poly.type
_entity_poly.pdbx_seq_one_letter_code
_entity_poly.pdbx_strand_id
1 'polypeptide(L)'
;MIRNLWSVRWLRPLGFALCVPAAAHLAFSCWSLAQSGRGADHDLAAERDELARTAVRQMTMFNSIDPKRADLDMGQWMEEATGPFREVLQRDMTTARARFAKQDSPARGQVTALAVTDLNAKAGTATVIASVRVRIGEPGAATPESEQRKRYQVEMRRVAGGWKVNTLTALNPAGPATGGSVP
;
A
#
# COMPACT_ATOMS: atom_id res chain seq x y z
N MET A 1 -64.65 25.07 37.38
CA MET A 1 -64.15 25.50 36.04
C MET A 1 -62.62 25.56 36.17
N ILE A 2 -61.73 24.78 35.56
CA ILE A 2 -61.71 23.78 34.48
C ILE A 2 -60.50 22.84 34.76
N ARG A 3 -60.63 21.59 34.30
CA ARG A 3 -59.67 20.47 34.22
C ARG A 3 -58.20 20.87 33.95
N ASN A 4 -57.22 20.16 34.54
CA ASN A 4 -56.57 18.97 33.94
C ASN A 4 -55.15 18.72 34.55
N LEU A 5 -55.02 17.82 35.53
CA LEU A 5 -53.71 17.38 36.07
C LEU A 5 -53.46 15.86 35.88
N TRP A 6 -54.26 15.19 35.05
CA TRP A 6 -54.21 13.73 34.88
C TRP A 6 -53.20 13.23 33.82
N SER A 7 -52.43 14.10 33.18
CA SER A 7 -51.64 13.69 32.00
C SER A 7 -50.19 13.26 32.29
N VAL A 8 -49.65 13.38 33.51
CA VAL A 8 -48.21 13.15 33.77
C VAL A 8 -47.89 11.74 34.29
N ARG A 9 -48.88 10.97 34.75
CA ARG A 9 -48.60 9.69 35.45
C ARG A 9 -48.42 8.47 34.54
N TRP A 10 -48.67 8.63 33.23
CA TRP A 10 -48.60 7.55 32.24
C TRP A 10 -47.42 7.68 31.24
N LEU A 11 -46.58 8.72 31.35
CA LEU A 11 -45.42 8.90 30.46
C LEU A 11 -44.19 8.04 30.84
N ARG A 12 -44.12 7.57 32.10
CA ARG A 12 -42.96 6.80 32.60
C ARG A 12 -42.85 5.39 32.00
N PRO A 13 -43.91 4.57 31.91
CA PRO A 13 -43.79 3.22 31.32
C PRO A 13 -43.57 3.25 29.80
N LEU A 14 -44.04 4.30 29.11
CA LEU A 14 -43.84 4.46 27.66
C LEU A 14 -42.38 4.75 27.30
N GLY A 15 -41.65 5.50 28.15
CA GLY A 15 -40.22 5.76 27.96
C GLY A 15 -39.35 4.51 28.12
N PHE A 16 -39.68 3.63 29.08
CA PHE A 16 -38.97 2.36 29.25
C PHE A 16 -39.23 1.38 28.09
N ALA A 17 -40.45 1.36 27.54
CA ALA A 17 -40.79 0.53 26.39
C ALA A 17 -39.98 0.85 25.13
N LEU A 18 -39.45 2.09 24.99
CA LEU A 18 -38.60 2.49 23.87
C LEU A 18 -37.10 2.38 24.16
N CYS A 19 -36.67 2.70 25.39
CA CYS A 19 -35.25 2.70 25.74
C CYS A 19 -34.64 1.29 25.82
N VAL A 20 -35.40 0.30 26.29
CA VAL A 20 -34.92 -1.08 26.42
C VAL A 20 -34.58 -1.73 25.05
N PRO A 21 -35.45 -1.69 24.03
CA PRO A 21 -35.10 -2.24 22.72
C PRO A 21 -33.98 -1.45 22.03
N ALA A 22 -33.91 -0.13 22.22
CA ALA A 22 -32.81 0.69 21.69
C ALA A 22 -31.46 0.31 22.33
N ALA A 23 -31.41 0.15 23.65
CA ALA A 23 -30.20 -0.28 24.36
C ALA A 23 -29.79 -1.72 23.97
N ALA A 24 -30.74 -2.63 23.80
CA ALA A 24 -30.49 -3.98 23.33
C ALA A 24 -29.93 -3.99 21.90
N HIS A 25 -30.49 -3.16 21.01
CA HIS A 25 -29.98 -3.03 19.64
C HIS A 25 -28.58 -2.41 19.60
N LEU A 26 -28.30 -1.39 20.42
CA LEU A 26 -26.96 -0.80 20.53
C LEU A 26 -25.95 -1.80 21.10
N ALA A 27 -26.33 -2.58 22.13
CA ALA A 27 -25.49 -3.63 22.68
C ALA A 27 -25.23 -4.74 21.66
N PHE A 28 -26.24 -5.16 20.89
CA PHE A 28 -26.10 -6.15 19.83
C PHE A 28 -25.26 -5.63 18.65
N SER A 29 -25.45 -4.38 18.23
CA SER A 29 -24.60 -3.73 17.22
C SER A 29 -23.15 -3.61 17.69
N CYS A 30 -22.94 -3.23 18.95
CA CYS A 30 -21.60 -3.11 19.53
C CYS A 30 -20.92 -4.48 19.70
N TRP A 31 -21.67 -5.50 20.14
CA TRP A 31 -21.21 -6.89 20.19
C TRP A 31 -20.88 -7.41 18.79
N SER A 32 -21.76 -7.22 17.81
CA SER A 32 -21.54 -7.60 16.41
C SER A 32 -20.28 -6.94 15.84
N LEU A 33 -20.07 -5.64 16.12
CA LEU A 33 -18.87 -4.92 15.70
C LEU A 33 -17.61 -5.44 16.43
N ALA A 34 -17.71 -5.75 17.72
CA ALA A 34 -16.62 -6.36 18.49
C ALA A 34 -16.29 -7.80 18.04
N GLN A 35 -17.29 -8.56 17.57
CA GLN A 35 -17.11 -9.88 16.96
C GLN A 35 -16.51 -9.77 15.56
N SER A 36 -16.88 -8.74 14.79
CA SER A 36 -16.29 -8.45 13.47
C SER A 36 -14.77 -8.22 13.55
N GLY A 37 -14.29 -7.72 14.69
CA GLY A 37 -12.86 -7.54 14.98
C GLY A 37 -12.16 -8.76 15.59
N ARG A 38 -12.84 -9.91 15.73
CA ARG A 38 -12.30 -11.12 16.39
C ARG A 38 -12.55 -12.36 15.51
N GLY A 39 -11.53 -12.79 14.76
CA GLY A 39 -11.59 -13.99 13.92
C GLY A 39 -10.67 -13.90 12.69
N ALA A 40 -10.90 -14.77 11.71
CA ALA A 40 -10.14 -14.83 10.46
C ALA A 40 -10.02 -13.48 9.72
N ASP A 41 -10.99 -12.58 9.88
CA ASP A 41 -10.94 -11.23 9.30
C ASP A 41 -9.86 -10.35 9.93
N HIS A 42 -9.58 -10.50 11.24
CA HIS A 42 -8.49 -9.81 11.91
C HIS A 42 -7.13 -10.31 11.42
N ASP A 43 -6.97 -11.63 11.28
CA ASP A 43 -5.72 -12.23 10.77
C ASP A 43 -5.47 -11.82 9.32
N LEU A 44 -6.52 -11.78 8.50
CA LEU A 44 -6.45 -11.35 7.10
C LEU A 44 -6.16 -9.85 7.00
N ALA A 45 -6.72 -9.02 7.88
CA ALA A 45 -6.38 -7.59 7.97
C ALA A 45 -4.92 -7.38 8.39
N ALA A 46 -4.43 -8.12 9.39
CA ALA A 46 -3.04 -8.07 9.83
C ALA A 46 -2.08 -8.50 8.70
N GLU A 47 -2.43 -9.53 7.93
CA GLU A 47 -1.64 -9.99 6.79
C GLU A 47 -1.66 -8.98 5.64
N ARG A 48 -2.81 -8.33 5.36
CA ARG A 48 -2.88 -7.21 4.41
C ARG A 48 -1.98 -6.06 4.81
N ASP A 49 -1.97 -5.70 6.09
CA ASP A 49 -1.14 -4.61 6.60
C ASP A 49 0.35 -4.97 6.55
N GLU A 50 0.71 -6.21 6.85
CA GLU A 50 2.07 -6.70 6.72
C GLU A 50 2.55 -6.73 5.27
N LEU A 51 1.70 -7.23 4.37
CA LEU A 51 1.93 -7.18 2.93
C LEU A 51 2.13 -5.74 2.46
N ALA A 52 1.24 -4.82 2.83
CA ALA A 52 1.31 -3.42 2.43
C ALA A 52 2.62 -2.77 2.91
N ARG A 53 3.00 -2.98 4.17
CA ARG A 53 4.28 -2.49 4.71
C ARG A 53 5.48 -3.07 3.95
N THR A 54 5.43 -4.36 3.63
CA THR A 54 6.51 -5.04 2.91
C THR A 54 6.62 -4.56 1.46
N ALA A 55 5.49 -4.40 0.79
CA ALA A 55 5.40 -3.83 -0.55
C ALA A 55 5.95 -2.40 -0.59
N VAL A 56 5.64 -1.54 0.39
CA VAL A 56 6.23 -0.20 0.48
C VAL A 56 7.75 -0.26 0.57
N ARG A 57 8.29 -1.10 1.47
CA ARG A 57 9.75 -1.24 1.65
C ARG A 57 10.42 -1.72 0.36
N GLN A 58 9.90 -2.79 -0.25
CA GLN A 58 10.45 -3.36 -1.49
C GLN A 58 10.36 -2.36 -2.64
N MET A 59 9.22 -1.69 -2.85
CA MET A 59 9.05 -0.70 -3.90
C MET A 59 9.99 0.50 -3.75
N THR A 60 10.18 0.98 -2.52
CA THR A 60 11.17 2.03 -2.22
C THR A 60 12.58 1.54 -2.51
N MET A 61 12.92 0.32 -2.10
CA MET A 61 14.23 -0.28 -2.34
C MET A 61 14.50 -0.45 -3.85
N PHE A 62 13.55 -0.99 -4.64
CA PHE A 62 13.71 -1.17 -6.09
C PHE A 62 13.77 0.14 -6.88
N ASN A 63 13.25 1.24 -6.31
CA ASN A 63 13.28 2.57 -6.93
C ASN A 63 14.33 3.50 -6.31
N SER A 64 15.19 2.99 -5.42
CA SER A 64 16.29 3.73 -4.83
C SER A 64 17.60 3.06 -5.20
N ILE A 65 18.59 3.85 -5.57
CA ILE A 65 19.94 3.35 -5.79
C ILE A 65 20.96 4.40 -5.38
N ASP A 66 21.95 3.95 -4.62
CA ASP A 66 23.16 4.73 -4.34
C ASP A 66 24.28 4.21 -5.23
N PRO A 67 24.83 5.02 -6.16
CA PRO A 67 25.94 4.62 -7.01
C PRO A 67 27.15 4.07 -6.24
N LYS A 68 27.40 4.55 -5.02
CA LYS A 68 28.51 4.08 -4.17
C LYS A 68 28.30 2.68 -3.61
N ARG A 69 27.05 2.21 -3.56
CA ARG A 69 26.64 0.92 -3.01
C ARG A 69 25.80 0.09 -3.98
N ALA A 70 25.84 0.44 -5.26
CA ALA A 70 24.99 -0.15 -6.30
C ALA A 70 25.07 -1.68 -6.33
N ASP A 71 26.26 -2.25 -6.10
CA ASP A 71 26.44 -3.71 -6.04
C ASP A 71 25.69 -4.37 -4.89
N LEU A 72 25.67 -3.73 -3.71
CA LEU A 72 24.94 -4.22 -2.54
C LEU A 72 23.43 -4.06 -2.75
N ASP A 73 22.99 -2.92 -3.28
CA ASP A 73 21.58 -2.65 -3.57
C ASP A 73 21.05 -3.68 -4.59
N MET A 74 21.79 -3.93 -5.67
CA MET A 74 21.47 -4.96 -6.66
C MET A 74 21.41 -6.37 -6.10
N GLY A 75 22.28 -6.71 -5.14
CA GLY A 75 22.21 -7.98 -4.43
C GLY A 75 20.88 -8.14 -3.70
N GLN A 76 20.46 -7.10 -2.96
CA GLN A 76 19.17 -7.08 -2.27
C GLN A 76 17.98 -7.13 -3.25
N TRP A 77 18.10 -6.48 -4.41
CA TRP A 77 17.08 -6.53 -5.46
C TRP A 77 16.83 -7.97 -5.90
N MET A 78 17.90 -8.75 -6.06
CA MET A 78 17.78 -10.17 -6.40
C MET A 78 17.11 -10.95 -5.28
N GLU A 79 17.51 -10.76 -4.03
CA GLU A 79 16.95 -11.49 -2.89
C GLU A 79 15.45 -11.27 -2.72
N GLU A 80 14.96 -10.07 -2.97
CA GLU A 80 13.56 -9.69 -2.81
C GLU A 80 12.71 -9.96 -4.08
N ALA A 81 13.35 -10.24 -5.21
CA ALA A 81 12.70 -10.64 -6.45
C ALA A 81 12.58 -12.16 -6.57
N THR A 82 11.48 -12.62 -7.18
CA THR A 82 11.22 -14.02 -7.48
C THR A 82 10.59 -14.18 -8.87
N GLY A 83 10.53 -15.42 -9.36
CA GLY A 83 9.84 -15.76 -10.60
C GLY A 83 10.31 -14.95 -11.83
N PRO A 84 9.39 -14.57 -12.73
CA PRO A 84 9.72 -13.87 -13.96
C PRO A 84 10.44 -12.53 -13.75
N PHE A 85 10.11 -11.79 -12.69
CA PHE A 85 10.76 -10.52 -12.40
C PHE A 85 12.25 -10.71 -12.07
N ARG A 86 12.61 -11.76 -11.33
CA ARG A 86 14.00 -12.09 -11.05
C ARG A 86 14.79 -12.42 -12.31
N GLU A 87 14.19 -13.14 -13.27
CA GLU A 87 14.84 -13.49 -14.54
C GLU A 87 15.10 -12.26 -15.41
N VAL A 88 14.14 -11.33 -15.47
CA VAL A 88 14.30 -10.04 -16.16
C VAL A 88 15.42 -9.23 -15.49
N LEU A 89 15.38 -9.08 -14.16
CA LEU A 89 16.42 -8.38 -13.41
C LEU A 89 17.80 -8.98 -13.64
N GLN A 90 17.93 -10.30 -13.64
CA GLN A 90 19.21 -10.98 -13.87
C GLN A 90 19.79 -10.68 -15.26
N ARG A 91 18.94 -10.63 -16.29
CA ARG A 91 19.37 -10.29 -17.65
C ARG A 91 19.80 -8.82 -17.76
N ASP A 92 19.07 -7.93 -17.11
CA ASP A 92 19.34 -6.48 -17.18
C ASP A 92 20.45 -6.01 -16.23
N MET A 93 20.84 -6.85 -15.25
CA MET A 93 21.78 -6.50 -14.19
C MET A 93 23.12 -5.97 -14.71
N THR A 94 23.70 -6.64 -15.71
CA THR A 94 25.00 -6.23 -16.29
C THR A 94 24.92 -4.84 -16.92
N THR A 95 23.85 -4.58 -17.66
CA THR A 95 23.59 -3.28 -18.29
C THR A 95 23.30 -2.20 -17.26
N ALA A 96 22.52 -2.54 -16.23
CA ALA A 96 22.22 -1.65 -15.11
C ALA A 96 23.50 -1.25 -14.36
N ARG A 97 24.36 -2.22 -14.03
CA ARG A 97 25.66 -1.99 -13.38
C ARG A 97 26.56 -1.05 -14.18
N ALA A 98 26.65 -1.25 -15.50
CA ALA A 98 27.41 -0.35 -16.37
C ALA A 98 26.83 1.07 -16.45
N ARG A 99 25.50 1.24 -16.33
CA ARG A 99 24.86 2.56 -16.28
C ARG A 99 25.12 3.27 -14.94
N PHE A 100 24.93 2.57 -13.83
CA PHE A 100 25.11 3.19 -12.51
C PHE A 100 26.57 3.47 -12.19
N ALA A 101 27.52 2.70 -12.73
CA ALA A 101 28.95 3.03 -12.65
C ALA A 101 29.31 4.35 -13.37
N LYS A 102 28.45 4.85 -14.27
CA LYS A 102 28.63 6.12 -14.98
C LYS A 102 27.79 7.26 -14.42
N GLN A 103 26.89 6.98 -13.47
CA GLN A 103 26.01 7.97 -12.85
C GLN A 103 26.46 8.20 -11.43
N ASP A 104 26.84 9.44 -11.09
CA ASP A 104 27.17 9.79 -9.70
C ASP A 104 25.94 10.16 -8.88
N SER A 105 24.82 10.49 -9.55
CA SER A 105 23.59 10.99 -8.94
C SER A 105 22.78 9.88 -8.22
N PRO A 106 22.58 9.96 -6.89
CA PRO A 106 21.73 9.01 -6.17
C PRO A 106 20.25 9.21 -6.52
N ALA A 107 19.54 8.10 -6.74
CA ALA A 107 18.09 8.12 -6.91
C ALA A 107 17.40 7.59 -5.65
N ARG A 108 16.33 8.25 -5.22
CA ARG A 108 15.52 7.83 -4.06
C ARG A 108 14.05 7.70 -4.45
N GLY A 109 13.53 6.48 -4.31
CA GLY A 109 12.13 6.15 -4.53
C GLY A 109 11.31 6.24 -3.25
N GLN A 110 10.28 7.08 -3.24
CA GLN A 110 9.32 7.18 -2.16
C GLN A 110 7.94 6.72 -2.65
N VAL A 111 7.34 5.72 -2.01
CA VAL A 111 5.95 5.35 -2.27
C VAL A 111 5.03 6.44 -1.71
N THR A 112 4.19 7.03 -2.56
CA THR A 112 3.22 8.06 -2.16
C THR A 112 1.85 7.49 -1.87
N ALA A 113 1.47 6.40 -2.55
CA ALA A 113 0.20 5.73 -2.35
C ALA A 113 0.37 4.24 -2.65
N LEU A 114 -0.31 3.40 -1.89
CA LEU A 114 -0.32 1.95 -2.08
C LEU A 114 -1.70 1.41 -1.74
N ALA A 115 -2.21 0.52 -2.58
CA ALA A 115 -3.46 -0.19 -2.37
C ALA A 115 -3.26 -1.68 -2.66
N VAL A 116 -3.69 -2.53 -1.72
CA VAL A 116 -3.75 -3.99 -1.94
C VAL A 116 -5.07 -4.26 -2.65
N THR A 117 -4.99 -4.66 -3.92
CA THR A 117 -6.18 -4.94 -4.73
C THR A 117 -6.66 -6.38 -4.56
N ASP A 118 -5.73 -7.30 -4.31
CA ASP A 118 -6.05 -8.70 -4.07
C ASP A 118 -5.07 -9.31 -3.07
N LEU A 119 -5.57 -10.15 -2.17
CA LEU A 119 -4.77 -10.95 -1.26
C LEU A 119 -5.40 -12.33 -1.13
N ASN A 120 -4.63 -13.34 -1.50
CA ASN A 120 -4.95 -14.74 -1.26
C ASN A 120 -3.92 -15.35 -0.30
N ALA A 121 -4.23 -15.28 1.00
CA ALA A 121 -3.42 -15.85 2.08
C ALA A 121 -3.16 -17.35 1.90
N LYS A 122 -4.17 -18.11 1.40
CA LYS A 122 -4.08 -19.57 1.22
C LYS A 122 -3.14 -19.95 0.08
N ALA A 123 -3.20 -19.22 -1.03
CA ALA A 123 -2.32 -19.44 -2.18
C ALA A 123 -0.95 -18.74 -2.03
N GLY A 124 -0.80 -17.84 -1.06
CA GLY A 124 0.40 -17.03 -0.88
C GLY A 124 0.63 -16.08 -2.05
N THR A 125 -0.43 -15.53 -2.64
CA THR A 125 -0.35 -14.57 -3.76
C THR A 125 -1.07 -13.28 -3.40
N ALA A 126 -0.52 -12.16 -3.84
CA ALA A 126 -1.16 -10.86 -3.64
C ALA A 126 -0.88 -9.93 -4.82
N THR A 127 -1.81 -9.00 -5.05
CA THR A 127 -1.66 -7.96 -6.06
C THR A 127 -1.79 -6.60 -5.40
N VAL A 128 -0.83 -5.73 -5.70
CA VAL A 128 -0.72 -4.40 -5.10
C VAL A 128 -0.53 -3.38 -6.21
N ILE A 129 -1.21 -2.25 -6.10
CA ILE A 129 -0.98 -1.09 -6.95
C ILE A 129 -0.31 -0.02 -6.11
N ALA A 130 0.82 0.50 -6.59
CA ALA A 130 1.60 1.51 -5.90
C ALA A 130 1.95 2.67 -6.82
N SER A 131 1.84 3.88 -6.28
CA SER A 131 2.37 5.10 -6.88
C SER A 131 3.68 5.44 -6.20
N VAL A 132 4.76 5.49 -6.98
CA VAL A 132 6.11 5.77 -6.53
C VAL A 132 6.58 7.10 -7.11
N ARG A 133 7.12 7.93 -6.25
CA ARG A 133 7.78 9.19 -6.58
C ARG A 133 9.28 8.97 -6.47
N VAL A 134 9.97 9.02 -7.60
CA VAL A 134 11.42 8.90 -7.66
C VAL A 134 12.01 10.30 -7.71
N ARG A 135 12.85 10.64 -6.74
CA ARG A 135 13.62 11.88 -6.71
C ARG A 135 15.05 11.55 -7.08
N ILE A 136 15.57 12.18 -8.12
CA ILE A 136 16.98 12.04 -8.51
C ILE A 136 17.71 13.23 -7.91
N GLY A 137 18.64 12.94 -7.00
CA GLY A 137 19.48 13.95 -6.38
C GLY A 137 20.77 14.13 -7.15
N GLU A 138 21.28 15.36 -7.20
CA GLU A 138 22.63 15.63 -7.70
C GLU A 138 23.64 15.41 -6.54
N PRO A 139 24.85 14.87 -6.78
CA PRO A 139 25.84 14.68 -5.74
C PRO A 139 26.26 16.03 -5.14
N GLY A 140 25.94 16.26 -3.87
CA GLY A 140 26.30 17.50 -3.17
C GLY A 140 25.25 18.61 -3.20
N ALA A 141 24.10 18.41 -3.85
CA ALA A 141 22.99 19.37 -3.84
C ALA A 141 21.98 19.06 -2.71
N ALA A 142 21.51 20.11 -2.02
CA ALA A 142 20.50 20.01 -0.96
C ALA A 142 19.08 19.73 -1.50
N THR A 143 18.84 20.02 -2.77
CA THR A 143 17.54 19.85 -3.44
C THR A 143 17.64 18.86 -4.60
N PRO A 144 16.69 17.91 -4.74
CA PRO A 144 16.67 16.98 -5.84
C PRO A 144 16.37 17.70 -7.17
N GLU A 145 17.15 17.38 -8.20
CA GLU A 145 17.13 18.03 -9.51
C GLU A 145 15.86 17.67 -10.31
N SER A 146 15.33 16.45 -10.12
CA SER A 146 14.11 16.01 -10.78
C SER A 146 13.22 15.09 -9.93
N GLU A 147 11.90 15.26 -10.06
CA GLU A 147 10.88 14.39 -9.47
C GLU A 147 10.12 13.68 -10.59
N GLN A 148 10.11 12.35 -10.58
CA GLN A 148 9.32 11.52 -11.50
C GLN A 148 8.26 10.74 -10.73
N ARG A 149 7.03 10.72 -11.22
CA ARG A 149 5.96 9.89 -10.65
C ARG A 149 5.67 8.72 -11.57
N LYS A 150 5.76 7.51 -11.02
CA LYS A 150 5.50 6.26 -11.72
C LYS A 150 4.45 5.47 -10.96
N ARG A 151 3.60 4.76 -11.69
CA ARG A 151 2.61 3.86 -11.11
C ARG A 151 2.97 2.45 -11.49
N TYR A 152 2.84 1.53 -10.56
CA TYR A 152 3.20 0.13 -10.74
C TYR A 152 2.08 -0.76 -10.24
N GLN A 153 1.80 -1.81 -11.01
CA GLN A 153 1.10 -2.98 -10.51
C GLN A 153 2.18 -4.01 -10.16
N VAL A 154 2.12 -4.52 -8.94
CA VAL A 154 3.09 -5.45 -8.38
C VAL A 154 2.35 -6.70 -7.95
N GLU A 155 2.72 -7.83 -8.53
CA GLU A 155 2.28 -9.13 -8.08
C GLU A 155 3.34 -9.69 -7.14
N MET A 156 2.91 -10.07 -5.95
CA MET A 156 3.76 -10.58 -4.89
C MET A 156 3.40 -12.03 -4.60
N ARG A 157 4.43 -12.83 -4.30
CA ARG A 157 4.28 -14.22 -3.91
C ARG A 157 5.01 -14.49 -2.60
N ARG A 158 4.40 -15.27 -1.72
CA ARG A 158 5.00 -15.69 -0.48
C ARG A 158 5.98 -16.84 -0.74
N VAL A 159 7.24 -16.63 -0.40
CA VAL A 159 8.35 -17.58 -0.57
C VAL A 159 9.11 -17.68 0.74
N ALA A 160 9.29 -18.89 1.26
CA ALA A 160 10.02 -19.15 2.51
C ALA A 160 9.53 -18.30 3.72
N GLY A 161 8.23 -17.99 3.75
CA GLY A 161 7.61 -17.21 4.82
C GLY A 161 7.57 -15.70 4.61
N GLY A 162 8.29 -15.16 3.61
CA GLY A 162 8.30 -13.73 3.28
C GLY A 162 7.63 -13.41 1.93
N TRP A 163 7.09 -12.21 1.79
CA TRP A 163 6.54 -11.73 0.51
C TRP A 163 7.66 -11.25 -0.40
N LYS A 164 7.67 -11.72 -1.65
CA LYS A 164 8.64 -11.33 -2.68
C LYS A 164 7.94 -10.82 -3.93
N VAL A 165 8.59 -9.92 -4.68
CA VAL A 165 8.04 -9.38 -5.92
C VAL A 165 8.21 -10.41 -7.03
N ASN A 166 7.09 -10.89 -7.58
CA ASN A 166 7.06 -11.88 -8.66
C ASN A 166 6.94 -11.23 -10.04
N THR A 167 6.13 -10.17 -10.13
CA THR A 167 5.89 -9.42 -11.37
C THR A 167 5.81 -7.95 -11.03
N LEU A 168 6.43 -7.09 -11.84
CA LEU A 168 6.32 -5.64 -11.72
C LEU A 168 5.99 -5.06 -13.09
N THR A 169 4.81 -4.46 -13.18
CA THR A 169 4.29 -3.88 -14.42
C THR A 169 4.14 -2.37 -14.24
N ALA A 170 4.83 -1.59 -15.05
CA ALA A 170 4.65 -0.15 -15.08
C ALA A 170 3.28 0.19 -15.67
N LEU A 171 2.44 0.83 -14.89
CA LEU A 171 1.19 1.41 -15.36
C LEU A 171 1.53 2.79 -15.95
N ASN A 172 1.55 2.87 -17.27
CA ASN A 172 1.80 4.13 -17.96
C ASN A 172 0.69 5.13 -17.57
N PRO A 173 1.00 6.36 -17.13
CA PRO A 173 -0.02 7.39 -17.06
C PRO A 173 -0.65 7.54 -18.45
N ALA A 174 -1.98 7.43 -18.53
CA ALA A 174 -2.70 7.62 -19.78
C ALA A 174 -2.39 9.01 -20.36
N GLY A 175 -1.93 9.04 -21.61
CA GLY A 175 -2.02 10.19 -22.52
C GLY A 175 -0.69 10.87 -22.90
N PRO A 176 -0.39 11.06 -24.20
CA PRO A 176 0.67 11.97 -24.63
C PRO A 176 0.33 13.39 -24.18
N ALA A 177 1.35 14.17 -23.82
CA ALA A 177 1.19 15.61 -23.67
C ALA A 177 0.71 16.20 -25.00
N THR A 178 -0.59 16.43 -25.12
CA THR A 178 -1.18 17.16 -26.25
C THR A 178 -0.68 18.59 -26.21
N GLY A 179 0.23 18.91 -27.13
CA GLY A 179 0.31 20.17 -27.86
C GLY A 179 0.32 21.46 -27.06
N GLY A 180 1.52 21.88 -26.64
CA GLY A 180 1.83 23.27 -26.37
C GLY A 180 2.89 23.76 -27.36
N SER A 181 2.53 23.93 -28.63
CA SER A 181 3.33 24.67 -29.60
C SER A 181 3.26 26.15 -29.26
N VAL A 182 4.39 26.74 -28.88
CA VAL A 182 4.59 28.19 -28.79
C VAL A 182 5.29 28.64 -30.08
N PRO A 183 4.73 29.62 -30.78
CA PRO A 183 5.50 30.81 -31.11
C PRO A 183 5.16 31.98 -30.18
#